data_AF-E4UCK5-F1
#
_entry.id   AF-E4UCK5-F1
#
_cell.length_a   1.000
_cell.length_b   1.000
_cell.length_c   1.000
_cell.angle_alpha   90.00
_cell.angle_beta   90.00
_cell.angle_gamma   90.00
#
_symmetry.space_group_name_H-M   'P 1'
#
loop_
_entity.id
_entity.type
_entity.pdbx_description
1 polymer ?
#
loop_
_entity_poly.entity_id
_entity_poly.type
_entity_poly.pdbx_seq_one_letter_code
_entity_poly.pdbx_strand_id
1 'polypeptide(L)'
;MLMIVKKQENMCLIKIYFSLQCCNLQYDLYSCCYIIVPFIMSSGNFLPFLYKKRPARSSCSSGLTGTICVPGDRSISHFSIILGGLASGETRISGLLESDDVLKTIKSMNCLGAHFTKKNGEWIIKGVGNGCLLAPESPLDFENSEIGCELTMGLVGVYDFQTFFKGGDLSKKAVERVLTPLIQMGTQVVPAKKNCLEFSLHGPKTPNPIVYKSSMVSARMKSVVLLAGLNSLGVTKVIESMKTQNHMEIMLKEFGVDLLVKSDKIRGYSVQIEGRKKLSGCSLTIPGDPSFAIFPLAAALLIPGSNVQILNVLINPSRIGLINILQDMGADIVFVNHRIESGENIADIQVRFSNLKGITISEDRMPYMIDEYSILAIISAFAEGRTVIKGMGKLEQLSTILEGLSINNVQCEQGENDLVVMGVPGGKGLGSRSGRMVQPKFDHRIAMSFLVMGLASEYSVIVDDCSMASTIFQDFINLMQGLGARIERMD
;
A
#
# COMPACT_ATOMS: atom_id res chain seq x y z
N MET A 1 22.05 -27.26 -32.14
CA MET A 1 21.46 -26.97 -33.47
C MET A 1 19.96 -26.80 -33.26
N LEU A 2 19.45 -25.57 -33.31
CA LEU A 2 18.03 -25.25 -33.11
C LEU A 2 17.26 -25.51 -34.40
N MET A 3 16.29 -26.43 -34.39
CA MET A 3 15.28 -26.56 -35.43
C MET A 3 13.98 -25.93 -34.94
N ILE A 4 13.51 -24.91 -35.64
CA ILE A 4 12.19 -24.30 -35.47
C ILE A 4 11.17 -25.22 -36.15
N VAL A 5 10.17 -25.70 -35.42
CA VAL A 5 9.00 -26.38 -35.99
C VAL A 5 7.74 -25.55 -35.71
N LYS A 6 6.98 -25.35 -36.79
CA LYS A 6 5.76 -24.54 -36.90
C LYS A 6 4.63 -25.06 -36.01
N LYS A 7 3.81 -24.09 -35.62
CA LYS A 7 2.59 -24.10 -34.79
C LYS A 7 1.47 -25.00 -35.35
N GLN A 8 0.86 -25.84 -34.52
CA GLN A 8 -0.58 -26.16 -34.55
C GLN A 8 -1.05 -26.78 -33.22
N GLU A 9 -2.00 -26.06 -32.61
CA GLU A 9 -3.07 -26.45 -31.67
C GLU A 9 -2.79 -27.30 -30.40
N ASN A 10 -3.06 -26.64 -29.26
CA ASN A 10 -3.44 -27.13 -27.93
C ASN A 10 -2.41 -27.90 -27.07
N MET A 11 -2.14 -27.30 -25.89
CA MET A 11 -1.50 -27.85 -24.68
C MET A 11 0.03 -28.08 -24.73
N CYS A 12 0.81 -27.08 -24.28
CA CYS A 12 2.25 -27.24 -24.01
C CYS A 12 2.50 -27.70 -22.56
N LEU A 13 2.74 -28.99 -22.37
CA LEU A 13 3.53 -29.55 -21.26
C LEU A 13 4.97 -29.74 -21.77
N ILE A 14 5.91 -28.90 -21.34
CA ILE A 14 7.33 -29.03 -21.72
C ILE A 14 7.97 -30.11 -20.83
N LYS A 15 8.13 -31.33 -21.35
CA LYS A 15 9.02 -32.36 -20.78
C LYS A 15 10.43 -32.14 -21.34
N ILE A 16 11.39 -31.81 -20.47
CA ILE A 16 12.81 -31.75 -20.83
C ILE A 16 13.40 -33.15 -20.61
N TYR A 17 13.80 -33.83 -21.68
CA TYR A 17 14.59 -35.07 -21.63
C TYR A 17 16.07 -34.74 -21.81
N PHE A 18 16.91 -35.10 -20.83
CA PHE A 18 18.36 -35.17 -21.01
C PHE A 18 18.77 -36.62 -21.28
N SER A 19 19.45 -36.83 -22.40
CA SER A 19 20.11 -38.09 -22.76
C SER A 19 21.50 -38.12 -22.14
N LEU A 20 21.76 -39.11 -21.28
CA LEU A 20 23.11 -39.48 -20.84
C LEU A 20 23.30 -40.98 -21.13
N GLN A 21 23.97 -41.28 -22.24
CA GLN A 21 24.60 -42.58 -22.46
C GLN A 21 25.90 -42.62 -21.66
N CYS A 22 25.99 -43.48 -20.65
CA CYS A 22 27.15 -44.36 -20.40
C CYS A 22 26.97 -45.26 -19.16
N CYS A 23 27.14 -46.56 -19.41
CA CYS A 23 27.63 -47.63 -18.53
C CYS A 23 26.72 -48.19 -17.40
N ASN A 24 26.21 -49.38 -17.69
CA ASN A 24 25.72 -50.46 -16.82
C ASN A 24 26.20 -50.42 -15.36
N LEU A 25 25.27 -50.11 -14.45
CA LEU A 25 25.14 -50.73 -13.13
C LEU A 25 23.73 -50.44 -12.59
N GLN A 26 23.05 -51.49 -12.18
CA GLN A 26 21.63 -51.53 -11.83
C GLN A 26 21.47 -51.18 -10.33
N TYR A 27 21.03 -49.96 -10.00
CA TYR A 27 20.58 -49.58 -8.65
C TYR A 27 19.45 -48.52 -8.69
N ASP A 28 18.58 -48.58 -7.69
CA ASP A 28 17.28 -47.91 -7.54
C ASP A 28 17.24 -46.38 -7.76
N LEU A 29 16.13 -45.94 -8.35
CA LEU A 29 15.77 -44.57 -8.74
C LEU A 29 15.57 -43.56 -7.58
N TYR A 30 15.92 -43.90 -6.33
CA TYR A 30 15.74 -43.02 -5.17
C TYR A 30 17.01 -42.30 -4.67
N SER A 31 18.20 -42.63 -5.20
CA SER A 31 19.46 -42.13 -4.63
C SER A 31 20.16 -41.03 -5.45
N CYS A 32 19.69 -40.68 -6.65
CA CYS A 32 20.30 -39.62 -7.47
C CYS A 32 19.75 -38.20 -7.20
N CYS A 33 18.68 -38.04 -6.41
CA CYS A 33 18.14 -36.71 -6.07
C CYS A 33 18.98 -35.95 -5.03
N TYR A 34 19.95 -36.59 -4.37
CA TYR A 34 20.72 -35.98 -3.27
C TYR A 34 21.94 -35.15 -3.71
N ILE A 35 22.31 -35.14 -4.99
CA ILE A 35 23.53 -34.46 -5.46
C ILE A 35 23.25 -33.15 -6.22
N ILE A 36 22.03 -32.95 -6.74
CA ILE A 36 21.71 -31.74 -7.56
C ILE A 36 21.00 -30.64 -6.75
N VAL A 37 20.42 -30.96 -5.59
CA VAL A 37 19.70 -29.98 -4.75
C VAL A 37 20.63 -29.03 -3.97
N PRO A 38 21.84 -29.40 -3.49
CA PRO A 38 22.68 -28.46 -2.74
C PRO A 38 23.32 -27.37 -3.60
N PHE A 39 23.40 -27.55 -4.93
CA PHE A 39 24.06 -26.58 -5.82
C PHE A 39 23.13 -25.45 -6.28
N ILE A 40 21.81 -25.65 -6.23
CA ILE A 40 20.80 -24.64 -6.58
C ILE A 40 20.46 -23.74 -5.39
N MET A 41 20.71 -24.18 -4.14
CA MET A 41 20.43 -23.39 -2.94
C MET A 41 21.53 -22.40 -2.52
N SER A 42 22.72 -22.43 -3.16
CA SER A 42 23.79 -21.45 -2.89
C SER A 42 23.81 -20.25 -3.84
N SER A 43 22.97 -20.27 -4.88
CA SER A 43 22.77 -19.12 -5.79
C SER A 43 21.32 -18.69 -5.66
N GLY A 44 21.07 -17.51 -5.10
CA GLY A 44 19.75 -16.99 -4.74
C GLY A 44 18.80 -16.70 -5.91
N ASN A 45 18.55 -17.69 -6.76
CA ASN A 45 17.61 -17.63 -7.87
C ASN A 45 16.37 -18.46 -7.51
N PHE A 46 15.34 -17.77 -7.01
CA PHE A 46 13.97 -18.27 -7.01
C PHE A 46 13.57 -18.67 -8.45
N LEU A 47 13.06 -19.89 -8.62
CA LEU A 47 12.43 -20.31 -9.88
C LEU A 47 11.20 -19.41 -10.15
N PRO A 48 11.17 -18.63 -11.24
CA PRO A 48 10.06 -17.75 -11.55
C PRO A 48 8.92 -18.59 -12.13
N PHE A 49 7.83 -18.73 -11.38
CA PHE A 49 6.54 -19.00 -12.01
C PHE A 49 6.16 -17.76 -12.82
N LEU A 50 6.55 -17.74 -14.11
CA LEU A 50 6.19 -16.80 -15.19
C LEU A 50 5.58 -15.45 -14.74
N TYR A 51 6.32 -14.64 -14.00
CA TYR A 51 5.97 -13.24 -13.77
C TYR A 51 6.27 -12.47 -15.05
N LYS A 52 5.25 -12.24 -15.88
CA LYS A 52 5.39 -11.46 -17.11
C LYS A 52 5.31 -9.97 -16.76
N LYS A 53 6.45 -9.28 -16.77
CA LYS A 53 6.51 -7.81 -16.67
C LYS A 53 5.61 -7.17 -17.71
N ARG A 54 4.94 -6.09 -17.32
CA ARG A 54 4.06 -5.30 -18.19
C ARG A 54 4.58 -3.88 -18.33
N PRO A 55 5.51 -3.62 -19.26
CA PRO A 55 6.06 -2.29 -19.43
C PRO A 55 5.00 -1.30 -19.94
N ALA A 56 5.19 -0.03 -19.60
CA ALA A 56 4.35 1.06 -20.09
C ALA A 56 5.19 2.30 -20.39
N ARG A 57 4.75 3.07 -21.38
CA ARG A 57 5.36 4.32 -21.82
C ARG A 57 4.40 5.47 -21.57
N SER A 58 4.91 6.58 -21.09
CA SER A 58 4.20 7.86 -21.02
C SER A 58 4.91 8.90 -21.88
N SER A 59 4.14 9.79 -22.49
CA SER A 59 4.65 10.84 -23.38
C SER A 59 3.90 12.16 -23.19
N CYS A 60 4.55 13.25 -23.60
CA CYS A 60 4.06 14.61 -23.38
C CYS A 60 2.60 14.77 -23.83
N SER A 61 1.76 15.28 -22.93
CA SER A 61 0.33 15.50 -23.13
C SER A 61 0.02 16.99 -23.31
N SER A 62 -1.06 17.33 -24.03
CA SER A 62 -1.39 18.72 -24.41
C SER A 62 -2.28 19.47 -23.41
N GLY A 63 -2.69 18.81 -22.32
CA GLY A 63 -3.61 19.31 -21.31
C GLY A 63 -4.55 18.20 -20.83
N LEU A 64 -4.83 18.16 -19.52
CA LEU A 64 -5.73 17.20 -18.91
C LEU A 64 -7.02 17.88 -18.47
N THR A 65 -8.17 17.39 -18.91
CA THR A 65 -9.47 18.00 -18.56
C THR A 65 -10.52 16.96 -18.24
N GLY A 66 -11.35 17.23 -17.23
CA GLY A 66 -12.52 16.41 -16.94
C GLY A 66 -12.78 16.27 -15.45
N THR A 67 -13.79 15.47 -15.14
CA THR A 67 -14.19 15.14 -13.77
C THR A 67 -14.04 13.63 -13.57
N ILE A 68 -13.38 13.23 -12.50
CA ILE A 68 -13.11 11.83 -12.18
C ILE A 68 -13.44 11.50 -10.73
N CYS A 69 -13.70 10.22 -10.46
CA CYS A 69 -13.63 9.65 -9.13
C CYS A 69 -12.40 8.75 -9.07
N VAL A 70 -11.73 8.74 -7.92
CA VAL A 70 -10.64 7.79 -7.65
C VAL A 70 -11.16 6.63 -6.80
N PRO A 71 -10.48 5.47 -6.80
CA PRO A 71 -10.86 4.35 -5.95
C PRO A 71 -10.89 4.74 -4.46
N GLY A 72 -11.68 4.00 -3.68
CA GLY A 72 -11.81 4.22 -2.24
C GLY A 72 -10.48 4.10 -1.48
N ASP A 73 -10.41 4.74 -0.33
CA ASP A 73 -9.23 4.73 0.53
C ASP A 73 -8.84 3.32 0.95
N ARG A 74 -7.59 2.96 0.68
CA ARG A 74 -7.06 1.61 0.91
C ARG A 74 -7.06 1.24 2.40
N SER A 75 -6.67 2.17 3.27
CA SER A 75 -6.58 1.90 4.72
C SER A 75 -7.97 1.77 5.35
N ILE A 76 -8.87 2.71 5.05
CA ILE A 76 -10.26 2.68 5.52
C ILE A 76 -10.97 1.43 4.97
N SER A 77 -10.67 1.01 3.74
CA SER A 77 -11.19 -0.24 3.18
C SER A 77 -10.80 -1.45 4.03
N HIS A 78 -9.51 -1.64 4.35
CA HIS A 78 -9.08 -2.72 5.25
C HIS A 78 -9.74 -2.66 6.63
N PHE A 79 -9.80 -1.48 7.24
CA PHE A 79 -10.42 -1.30 8.55
C PHE A 79 -11.93 -1.59 8.53
N SER A 80 -12.64 -1.20 7.47
CA SER A 80 -14.08 -1.43 7.32
C SER A 80 -14.43 -2.90 7.25
N ILE A 81 -13.61 -3.69 6.56
CA ILE A 81 -13.73 -5.14 6.46
C ILE A 81 -13.48 -5.82 7.80
N ILE A 82 -12.40 -5.42 8.47
CA ILE A 82 -11.99 -6.04 9.75
C ILE A 82 -13.01 -5.70 10.84
N LEU A 83 -13.34 -4.42 11.02
CA LEU A 83 -14.28 -3.99 12.04
C LEU A 83 -15.71 -4.43 11.73
N GLY A 84 -16.13 -4.39 10.46
CA GLY A 84 -17.43 -4.90 10.03
C GLY A 84 -17.57 -6.40 10.23
N GLY A 85 -16.50 -7.17 10.00
CA GLY A 85 -16.47 -8.60 10.27
C GLY A 85 -16.47 -8.94 11.77
N LEU A 86 -15.91 -8.05 12.61
CA LEU A 86 -15.90 -8.20 14.06
C LEU A 86 -17.18 -7.70 14.74
N ALA A 87 -17.88 -6.74 14.15
CA ALA A 87 -19.03 -6.09 14.78
C ALA A 87 -20.24 -7.04 14.92
N SER A 88 -21.10 -6.76 15.90
CA SER A 88 -22.40 -7.41 16.01
C SER A 88 -23.39 -6.80 15.02
N GLY A 89 -24.05 -7.64 14.24
CA GLY A 89 -25.08 -7.22 13.28
C GLY A 89 -24.53 -7.03 11.87
N GLU A 90 -25.22 -6.20 11.10
CA GLU A 90 -24.93 -5.96 9.69
C GLU A 90 -24.14 -4.64 9.51
N THR A 91 -23.08 -4.69 8.72
CA THR A 91 -22.35 -3.51 8.25
C THR A 91 -22.53 -3.38 6.74
N ARG A 92 -22.81 -2.17 6.25
CA ARG A 92 -22.96 -1.85 4.82
C ARG A 92 -21.87 -0.90 4.39
N ILE A 93 -21.21 -1.19 3.27
CA ILE A 93 -20.07 -0.39 2.79
C ILE A 93 -20.28 -0.06 1.32
N SER A 94 -20.32 1.24 1.02
CA SER A 94 -20.26 1.77 -0.34
C SER A 94 -18.86 2.34 -0.62
N GLY A 95 -18.42 2.33 -1.89
CA GLY A 95 -17.12 2.90 -2.27
C GLY A 95 -15.88 2.09 -1.87
N LEU A 96 -16.04 0.84 -1.38
CA LEU A 96 -14.93 -0.03 -0.98
C LEU A 96 -13.92 -0.21 -2.13
N LEU A 97 -12.63 -0.13 -1.83
CA LEU A 97 -11.58 -0.47 -2.78
C LEU A 97 -11.61 -1.98 -3.10
N GLU A 98 -11.70 -2.35 -4.37
CA GLU A 98 -11.73 -3.74 -4.83
C GLU A 98 -10.39 -4.20 -5.43
N SER A 99 -9.29 -3.80 -4.78
CA SER A 99 -7.94 -4.26 -5.10
C SER A 99 -7.69 -5.67 -4.57
N ASP A 100 -6.71 -6.35 -5.16
CA ASP A 100 -6.41 -7.75 -4.81
C ASP A 100 -6.12 -7.92 -3.32
N ASP A 101 -5.41 -6.98 -2.72
CA ASP A 101 -5.00 -7.00 -1.32
C ASP A 101 -6.17 -6.79 -0.34
N VAL A 102 -7.14 -5.94 -0.69
CA VAL A 102 -8.38 -5.75 0.09
C VAL A 102 -9.26 -6.99 -0.02
N LEU A 103 -9.36 -7.59 -1.21
CA LEU A 103 -10.08 -8.85 -1.41
C LEU A 103 -9.47 -10.02 -0.62
N LYS A 104 -8.14 -10.05 -0.40
CA LYS A 104 -7.53 -11.03 0.52
C LYS A 104 -7.95 -10.82 1.95
N THR A 105 -8.12 -9.58 2.40
CA THR A 105 -8.62 -9.29 3.75
C THR A 105 -10.04 -9.80 3.92
N ILE A 106 -10.91 -9.61 2.92
CA ILE A 106 -12.27 -10.19 2.90
C ILE A 106 -12.20 -11.72 3.02
N LYS A 107 -11.35 -12.38 2.24
CA LYS A 107 -11.20 -13.85 2.30
C LYS A 107 -10.74 -14.33 3.68
N SER A 108 -9.75 -13.67 4.26
CA SER A 108 -9.26 -13.97 5.61
C SER A 108 -10.35 -13.79 6.67
N MET A 109 -11.12 -12.71 6.61
CA MET A 109 -12.24 -12.50 7.54
C MET A 109 -13.39 -13.51 7.35
N ASN A 110 -13.62 -14.01 6.12
CA ASN A 110 -14.55 -15.13 5.90
C ASN A 110 -14.08 -16.42 6.59
N CYS A 111 -12.78 -16.73 6.52
CA CYS A 111 -12.20 -17.88 7.23
C CYS A 111 -12.33 -17.76 8.76
N LEU A 112 -12.48 -16.54 9.28
CA LEU A 112 -12.66 -16.25 10.70
C LEU A 112 -14.15 -16.18 11.11
N GLY A 113 -15.07 -16.51 10.21
CA GLY A 113 -16.51 -16.68 10.47
C GLY A 113 -17.41 -15.52 10.05
N ALA A 114 -16.87 -14.37 9.63
CA ALA A 114 -17.69 -13.28 9.10
C ALA A 114 -18.23 -13.62 7.71
N HIS A 115 -19.37 -13.07 7.32
CA HIS A 115 -19.96 -13.35 6.01
C HIS A 115 -20.09 -12.09 5.16
N PHE A 116 -19.54 -12.14 3.94
CA PHE A 116 -19.48 -11.00 3.03
C PHE A 116 -20.32 -11.28 1.79
N THR A 117 -21.19 -10.35 1.42
CA THR A 117 -21.99 -10.39 0.19
C THR A 117 -21.94 -9.06 -0.51
N LYS A 118 -21.89 -9.06 -1.85
CA LYS A 118 -21.99 -7.82 -2.64
C LYS A 118 -23.39 -7.73 -3.24
N LYS A 119 -24.10 -6.63 -3.01
CA LYS A 119 -25.45 -6.37 -3.54
C LYS A 119 -25.57 -4.92 -3.97
N ASN A 120 -26.05 -4.68 -5.20
CA ASN A 120 -26.27 -3.34 -5.75
C ASN A 120 -25.05 -2.40 -5.67
N GLY A 121 -23.83 -2.94 -5.81
CA GLY A 121 -22.60 -2.15 -5.71
C GLY A 121 -22.10 -1.90 -4.28
N GLU A 122 -22.83 -2.35 -3.25
CA GLU A 122 -22.42 -2.26 -1.85
C GLU A 122 -21.96 -3.62 -1.33
N TRP A 123 -21.01 -3.60 -0.39
CA TRP A 123 -20.64 -4.76 0.40
C TRP A 123 -21.47 -4.79 1.69
N ILE A 124 -22.10 -5.94 1.94
CA ILE A 124 -22.86 -6.22 3.14
C ILE A 124 -22.12 -7.29 3.93
N ILE A 125 -21.75 -6.96 5.15
CA ILE A 125 -21.01 -7.82 6.07
C ILE A 125 -21.92 -8.20 7.23
N LYS A 126 -22.07 -9.49 7.48
CA LYS A 126 -22.62 -10.01 8.73
C LYS A 126 -21.45 -10.37 9.63
N GLY A 127 -21.21 -9.52 10.62
CA GLY A 127 -20.10 -9.70 11.55
C GLY A 127 -20.39 -10.74 12.63
N VAL A 128 -19.34 -11.27 13.22
CA VAL A 128 -19.42 -12.36 14.22
C VAL A 128 -19.71 -11.87 15.64
N GLY A 129 -19.45 -10.59 15.93
CA GLY A 129 -19.43 -10.04 17.28
C GLY A 129 -18.05 -10.06 17.94
N ASN A 130 -17.74 -9.02 18.73
CA ASN A 130 -16.41 -8.88 19.33
C ASN A 130 -16.10 -10.08 20.25
N GLY A 131 -14.89 -10.63 20.10
CA GLY A 131 -14.48 -11.84 20.82
C GLY A 131 -15.02 -13.17 20.26
N CYS A 132 -15.78 -13.15 19.15
CA CYS A 132 -16.44 -14.35 18.59
C CYS A 132 -15.88 -14.83 17.25
N LEU A 133 -14.66 -14.42 16.86
CA LEU A 133 -13.99 -14.99 15.68
C LEU A 133 -13.77 -16.49 15.86
N LEU A 134 -13.90 -17.23 14.76
CA LEU A 134 -13.71 -18.67 14.72
C LEU A 134 -12.26 -19.01 14.36
N ALA A 135 -11.76 -20.10 14.92
CA ALA A 135 -10.45 -20.63 14.56
C ALA A 135 -10.46 -21.04 13.08
N PRO A 136 -9.54 -20.52 12.25
CA PRO A 136 -9.54 -20.82 10.82
C PRO A 136 -9.02 -22.25 10.57
N GLU A 137 -9.69 -23.01 9.69
CA GLU A 137 -9.29 -24.38 9.35
C GLU A 137 -8.04 -24.44 8.45
N SER A 138 -7.77 -23.35 7.72
CA SER A 138 -6.67 -23.21 6.78
C SER A 138 -5.86 -21.95 7.06
N PRO A 139 -4.58 -21.87 6.61
CA PRO A 139 -3.80 -20.65 6.73
C PRO A 139 -4.50 -19.45 6.07
N LEU A 140 -4.40 -18.29 6.71
CA LEU A 140 -4.87 -17.02 6.15
C LEU A 140 -3.89 -16.56 5.07
N ASP A 141 -4.33 -16.59 3.81
CA ASP A 141 -3.50 -16.28 2.65
C ASP A 141 -3.69 -14.82 2.20
N PHE A 142 -2.66 -14.02 2.44
CA PHE A 142 -2.63 -12.60 2.11
C PHE A 142 -1.95 -12.30 0.79
N GLU A 143 -1.34 -13.28 0.10
CA GLU A 143 -0.52 -13.07 -1.10
C GLU A 143 0.47 -11.89 -0.93
N ASN A 144 0.22 -10.72 -1.51
CA ASN A 144 1.10 -9.55 -1.39
C ASN A 144 0.50 -8.44 -0.48
N SER A 145 -0.56 -8.76 0.27
CA SER A 145 -1.27 -7.82 1.16
C SER A 145 -0.55 -7.68 2.51
N GLU A 146 0.40 -6.76 2.59
CA GLU A 146 1.09 -6.43 3.85
C GLU A 146 0.11 -5.91 4.92
N ILE A 147 -0.72 -4.93 4.56
CA ILE A 147 -1.63 -4.24 5.49
C ILE A 147 -2.65 -5.23 6.07
N GLY A 148 -3.28 -6.04 5.21
CA GLY A 148 -4.23 -7.06 5.64
C GLY A 148 -3.60 -8.06 6.60
N CYS A 149 -2.37 -8.51 6.30
CA CYS A 149 -1.65 -9.49 7.12
C CYS A 149 -1.32 -8.92 8.51
N GLU A 150 -0.67 -7.75 8.59
CA GLU A 150 -0.25 -7.15 9.87
C GLU A 150 -1.46 -6.82 10.77
N LEU A 151 -2.53 -6.24 10.20
CA LEU A 151 -3.75 -5.94 10.96
C LEU A 151 -4.45 -7.19 11.46
N THR A 152 -4.51 -8.24 10.63
CA THR A 152 -5.13 -9.51 11.03
C THR A 152 -4.30 -10.22 12.08
N MET A 153 -2.96 -10.17 12.02
CA MET A 153 -2.09 -10.64 13.11
C MET A 153 -2.39 -9.90 14.42
N GLY A 154 -2.57 -8.58 14.37
CA GLY A 154 -3.01 -7.77 15.52
C GLY A 154 -4.34 -8.23 16.09
N LEU A 155 -5.32 -8.47 15.22
CA LEU A 155 -6.66 -8.91 15.60
C LEU A 155 -6.68 -10.31 16.24
N VAL A 156 -6.13 -11.31 15.55
CA VAL A 156 -6.27 -12.73 15.94
C VAL A 156 -5.18 -13.21 16.89
N GLY A 157 -4.07 -12.48 17.01
CA GLY A 157 -2.95 -12.86 17.89
C GLY A 157 -3.36 -12.99 19.36
N VAL A 158 -4.45 -12.33 19.76
CA VAL A 158 -5.00 -12.34 21.12
C VAL A 158 -6.15 -13.34 21.31
N TYR A 159 -6.45 -14.20 20.32
CA TYR A 159 -7.48 -15.23 20.44
C TYR A 159 -6.87 -16.57 20.86
N ASP A 160 -7.58 -17.30 21.72
CA ASP A 160 -7.17 -18.60 22.27
C ASP A 160 -7.35 -19.74 21.24
N PHE A 161 -6.71 -19.58 20.09
CA PHE A 161 -6.57 -20.58 19.03
C PHE A 161 -5.32 -20.33 18.21
N GLN A 162 -4.86 -21.36 17.49
CA GLN A 162 -3.71 -21.24 16.60
C GLN A 162 -4.10 -20.70 15.22
N THR A 163 -3.37 -19.70 14.72
CA THR A 163 -3.55 -19.12 13.38
C THR A 163 -2.27 -19.18 12.56
N PHE A 164 -2.38 -19.70 11.33
CA PHE A 164 -1.29 -19.76 10.36
C PHE A 164 -1.45 -18.65 9.31
N PHE A 165 -0.34 -18.09 8.86
CA PHE A 165 -0.31 -16.99 7.89
C PHE A 165 0.50 -17.40 6.67
N LYS A 166 0.04 -17.01 5.48
CA LYS A 166 0.72 -17.23 4.20
C LYS A 166 0.74 -15.93 3.41
N GLY A 167 1.85 -15.64 2.73
CA GLY A 167 2.04 -14.39 1.99
C GLY A 167 2.19 -13.19 2.91
N GLY A 168 1.70 -12.04 2.46
CA GLY A 168 1.88 -10.72 3.02
C GLY A 168 3.19 -10.04 2.62
N ASP A 169 4.13 -10.71 1.95
CA ASP A 169 5.47 -10.23 1.57
C ASP A 169 6.21 -9.41 2.66
N LEU A 170 5.97 -9.78 3.92
CA LEU A 170 6.46 -9.02 5.07
C LEU A 170 7.97 -9.16 5.21
N SER A 171 8.66 -8.03 5.38
CA SER A 171 10.06 -8.04 5.80
C SER A 171 10.20 -8.58 7.22
N LYS A 172 11.38 -9.15 7.55
CA LYS A 172 11.68 -9.61 8.93
C LYS A 172 11.43 -8.52 9.98
N LYS A 173 11.82 -7.28 9.69
CA LYS A 173 11.57 -6.11 10.54
C LYS A 173 10.08 -5.84 10.72
N ALA A 174 9.26 -5.99 9.68
CA ALA A 174 7.81 -5.81 9.77
C ALA A 174 7.19 -6.82 10.72
N VAL A 175 7.53 -8.10 10.56
CA VAL A 175 7.10 -9.18 11.46
C VAL A 175 7.50 -8.88 12.91
N GLU A 176 8.78 -8.60 13.18
CA GLU A 176 9.27 -8.31 14.54
C GLU A 176 8.50 -7.15 15.21
N ARG A 177 8.19 -6.10 14.47
CA ARG A 177 7.42 -4.95 14.97
C ARG A 177 6.01 -5.34 15.41
N VAL A 178 5.33 -6.16 14.61
CA VAL A 178 3.97 -6.65 14.93
C VAL A 178 4.00 -7.62 16.11
N LEU A 179 4.96 -8.54 16.14
CA LEU A 179 5.07 -9.54 17.20
C LEU A 179 5.43 -8.92 18.56
N THR A 180 6.22 -7.86 18.59
CA THR A 180 6.69 -7.22 19.84
C THR A 180 5.55 -6.89 20.82
N PRO A 181 4.53 -6.08 20.46
CA PRO A 181 3.41 -5.83 21.37
C PRO A 181 2.56 -7.08 21.61
N LEU A 182 2.36 -7.94 20.61
CA LEU A 182 1.53 -9.14 20.77
C LEU A 182 2.10 -10.11 21.81
N ILE A 183 3.42 -10.29 21.84
CA ILE A 183 4.12 -11.09 22.86
C ILE A 183 3.92 -10.47 24.25
N GLN A 184 3.99 -9.14 24.38
CA GLN A 184 3.70 -8.45 25.65
C GLN A 184 2.25 -8.69 26.13
N MET A 185 1.32 -8.85 25.19
CA MET A 185 -0.07 -9.20 25.44
C MET A 185 -0.30 -10.68 25.74
N GLY A 186 0.76 -11.51 25.69
CA GLY A 186 0.75 -12.94 26.01
C GLY A 186 0.63 -13.87 24.80
N THR A 187 0.74 -13.34 23.58
CA THR A 187 0.72 -14.15 22.34
C THR A 187 1.95 -15.03 22.26
N GLN A 188 1.76 -16.31 21.95
CA GLN A 188 2.84 -17.24 21.66
C GLN A 188 3.15 -17.28 20.16
N VAL A 189 4.44 -17.26 19.84
CA VAL A 189 4.94 -17.42 18.46
C VAL A 189 5.46 -18.85 18.33
N VAL A 190 4.78 -19.65 17.51
CA VAL A 190 5.01 -21.09 17.38
C VAL A 190 5.52 -21.40 15.97
N PRO A 191 6.46 -22.34 15.76
CA PRO A 191 6.88 -22.75 14.43
C PRO A 191 5.69 -23.13 13.53
N ALA A 192 5.74 -22.70 12.27
CA ALA A 192 4.64 -22.93 11.33
C ALA A 192 4.74 -24.25 10.55
N LYS A 193 3.67 -24.54 9.79
CA LYS A 193 3.64 -25.58 8.76
C LYS A 193 4.45 -25.15 7.53
N LYS A 194 4.84 -26.12 6.70
CA LYS A 194 5.45 -25.88 5.37
C LYS A 194 4.54 -24.97 4.52
N ASN A 195 5.14 -24.06 3.75
CA ASN A 195 4.46 -23.08 2.87
C ASN A 195 3.65 -21.97 3.58
N CYS A 196 3.88 -21.74 4.87
CA CYS A 196 3.41 -20.56 5.61
C CYS A 196 4.59 -19.60 5.86
N LEU A 197 4.32 -18.43 6.45
CA LEU A 197 5.36 -17.71 7.18
C LEU A 197 6.01 -18.65 8.21
N GLU A 198 7.25 -18.39 8.59
CA GLU A 198 8.03 -19.30 9.46
C GLU A 198 7.42 -19.47 10.87
N PHE A 199 6.37 -18.72 11.20
CA PHE A 199 5.67 -18.74 12.46
C PHE A 199 4.14 -18.79 12.31
N SER A 200 3.49 -19.20 13.39
CA SER A 200 2.05 -19.12 13.64
C SER A 200 1.83 -18.43 14.98
N LEU A 201 0.64 -17.90 15.20
CA LEU A 201 0.27 -17.23 16.44
C LEU A 201 -0.69 -18.11 17.23
N HIS A 202 -0.52 -18.15 18.55
CA HIS A 202 -1.50 -18.70 19.48
C HIS A 202 -1.70 -17.70 20.61
N GLY A 203 -2.88 -17.10 20.71
CA GLY A 203 -3.18 -16.16 21.79
C GLY A 203 -3.37 -16.86 23.13
N PRO A 204 -3.26 -16.13 24.25
CA PRO A 204 -3.52 -16.68 25.56
C PRO A 204 -5.02 -16.77 25.82
N LYS A 205 -5.43 -17.63 26.76
CA LYS A 205 -6.80 -17.68 27.29
C LYS A 205 -7.31 -16.31 27.77
N THR A 206 -6.43 -15.47 28.29
CA THR A 206 -6.75 -14.08 28.67
C THR A 206 -5.59 -13.17 28.30
N PRO A 207 -5.73 -12.36 27.24
CA PRO A 207 -4.72 -11.40 26.82
C PRO A 207 -4.54 -10.28 27.83
N ASN A 208 -3.28 -9.86 28.01
CA ASN A 208 -2.94 -8.74 28.87
C ASN A 208 -3.15 -7.42 28.10
N PRO A 209 -3.87 -6.44 28.66
CA PRO A 209 -3.82 -5.09 28.12
C PRO A 209 -2.44 -4.49 28.36
N ILE A 210 -1.97 -3.63 27.46
CA ILE A 210 -0.63 -3.04 27.53
C ILE A 210 -0.65 -1.53 27.40
N VAL A 211 0.39 -0.88 27.91
CA VAL A 211 0.76 0.49 27.54
C VAL A 211 1.91 0.39 26.54
N TYR A 212 1.58 0.43 25.25
CA TYR A 212 2.55 0.36 24.17
C TYR A 212 3.07 1.75 23.81
N LYS A 213 4.36 2.00 24.07
CA LYS A 213 5.05 3.18 23.57
C LYS A 213 5.70 2.83 22.24
N SER A 214 5.18 3.38 21.15
CA SER A 214 5.72 3.10 19.83
C SER A 214 7.13 3.65 19.70
N SER A 215 8.08 2.81 19.28
CA SER A 215 9.46 3.22 19.01
C SER A 215 9.61 4.01 17.70
N MET A 216 8.55 4.03 16.88
CA MET A 216 8.48 4.77 15.63
C MET A 216 7.11 5.43 15.42
N VAL A 217 7.08 6.36 14.48
CA VAL A 217 5.86 7.06 14.06
C VAL A 217 5.15 6.18 13.02
N SER A 218 4.21 5.33 13.45
CA SER A 218 3.50 4.39 12.58
C SER A 218 2.04 4.21 12.97
N ALA A 219 1.14 4.77 12.14
CA ALA A 219 -0.29 4.57 12.27
C ALA A 219 -0.67 3.07 12.21
N ARG A 220 0.07 2.29 11.41
CA ARG A 220 -0.17 0.85 11.25
C ARG A 220 0.04 0.10 12.55
N MET A 221 1.13 0.39 13.27
CA MET A 221 1.41 -0.24 14.57
C MET A 221 0.39 0.17 15.64
N LYS A 222 -0.07 1.42 15.63
CA LYS A 222 -1.18 1.84 16.48
C LYS A 222 -2.43 0.99 16.20
N SER A 223 -2.80 0.82 14.93
CA SER A 223 -3.96 0.01 14.55
C SER A 223 -3.84 -1.45 14.99
N VAL A 224 -2.66 -2.08 14.81
CA VAL A 224 -2.38 -3.45 15.27
C VAL A 224 -2.65 -3.61 16.76
N VAL A 225 -2.11 -2.70 17.58
CA VAL A 225 -2.26 -2.77 19.05
C VAL A 225 -3.68 -2.46 19.49
N LEU A 226 -4.36 -1.51 18.84
CA LEU A 226 -5.77 -1.21 19.13
C LEU A 226 -6.66 -2.40 18.77
N LEU A 227 -6.47 -3.07 17.63
CA LEU A 227 -7.22 -4.28 17.27
C LEU A 227 -7.01 -5.40 18.29
N ALA A 228 -5.77 -5.64 18.72
CA ALA A 228 -5.46 -6.60 19.78
C ALA A 228 -6.15 -6.24 21.12
N GLY A 229 -6.23 -4.94 21.43
CA GLY A 229 -6.89 -4.45 22.63
C GLY A 229 -8.40 -4.69 22.65
N LEU A 230 -9.07 -4.85 21.50
CA LEU A 230 -10.52 -5.09 21.45
C LEU A 230 -10.94 -6.39 22.15
N ASN A 231 -10.10 -7.43 22.16
CA ASN A 231 -10.38 -8.70 22.83
C ASN A 231 -9.61 -8.88 24.17
N SER A 232 -8.89 -7.85 24.62
CA SER A 232 -8.11 -7.86 25.87
C SER A 232 -8.94 -7.36 27.04
N LEU A 233 -8.81 -7.95 28.22
CA LEU A 233 -9.55 -7.49 29.41
C LEU A 233 -8.84 -6.29 30.05
N GLY A 234 -9.46 -5.11 30.05
CA GLY A 234 -8.90 -3.89 30.66
C GLY A 234 -8.63 -2.80 29.63
N VAL A 235 -7.67 -1.90 29.93
CA VAL A 235 -7.39 -0.73 29.09
C VAL A 235 -6.06 -0.89 28.34
N THR A 236 -6.14 -0.98 27.02
CA THR A 236 -4.96 -0.95 26.15
C THR A 236 -4.70 0.49 25.71
N LYS A 237 -3.46 0.94 25.83
CA LYS A 237 -3.01 2.30 25.52
C LYS A 237 -1.88 2.29 24.52
N VAL A 238 -2.00 3.06 23.45
CA VAL A 238 -0.91 3.36 22.52
C VAL A 238 -0.42 4.79 22.78
N ILE A 239 0.90 4.97 22.84
CA ILE A 239 1.57 6.27 22.98
C ILE A 239 2.49 6.46 21.78
N GLU A 240 2.28 7.55 21.05
CA GLU A 240 3.07 7.97 19.90
C GLU A 240 3.83 9.26 20.24
N SER A 241 5.07 9.39 19.78
CA SER A 241 5.87 10.61 19.94
C SER A 241 5.28 11.79 19.16
N MET A 242 4.56 11.51 18.08
CA MET A 242 3.80 12.49 17.31
C MET A 242 2.53 11.86 16.75
N LYS A 243 1.54 12.69 16.41
CA LYS A 243 0.27 12.24 15.86
C LYS A 243 0.49 11.63 14.47
N THR A 244 -0.02 10.43 14.26
CA THR A 244 -0.10 9.77 12.95
C THR A 244 -1.53 9.78 12.41
N GLN A 245 -1.76 9.15 11.25
CA GLN A 245 -3.09 8.94 10.70
C GLN A 245 -4.03 8.34 11.74
N ASN A 246 -5.28 8.82 11.76
CA ASN A 246 -6.25 8.50 12.82
C ASN A 246 -7.52 7.78 12.34
N HIS A 247 -7.46 7.17 11.15
CA HIS A 247 -8.59 6.46 10.54
C HIS A 247 -9.12 5.32 11.43
N MET A 248 -8.24 4.56 12.09
CA MET A 248 -8.67 3.51 13.02
C MET A 248 -9.46 4.10 14.19
N GLU A 249 -9.01 5.20 14.78
CA GLU A 249 -9.72 5.88 15.86
C GLU A 249 -11.09 6.42 15.41
N ILE A 250 -11.18 6.98 14.20
CA ILE A 250 -12.45 7.47 13.64
C ILE A 250 -13.40 6.29 13.44
N MET A 251 -12.95 5.23 12.77
CA MET A 251 -13.78 4.08 12.47
C MET A 251 -14.22 3.34 13.74
N LEU A 252 -13.35 3.16 14.72
CA LEU A 252 -13.74 2.55 15.99
C LEU A 252 -14.92 3.31 16.64
N LYS A 253 -14.97 4.65 16.55
CA LYS A 253 -16.11 5.43 17.01
C LYS A 253 -17.38 5.17 16.20
N GLU A 254 -17.27 5.09 14.87
CA GLU A 254 -18.40 4.75 13.99
C GLU A 254 -18.98 3.36 14.30
N PHE A 255 -18.15 2.43 14.77
CA PHE A 255 -18.57 1.11 15.27
C PHE A 255 -19.03 1.10 16.74
N GLY A 256 -19.12 2.27 17.38
CA GLY A 256 -19.61 2.44 18.75
C GLY A 256 -18.59 2.18 19.86
N VAL A 257 -17.30 2.23 19.56
CA VAL A 257 -16.23 2.08 20.56
C VAL A 257 -15.80 3.45 21.07
N ASP A 258 -15.92 3.66 22.37
CA ASP A 258 -15.39 4.85 23.02
C ASP A 258 -13.86 4.79 23.11
N LEU A 259 -13.20 5.86 22.65
CA LEU A 259 -11.75 6.01 22.78
C LEU A 259 -11.40 7.24 23.60
N LEU A 260 -10.47 7.09 24.52
CA LEU A 260 -9.87 8.22 25.21
C LEU A 260 -8.60 8.66 24.47
N VAL A 261 -8.75 9.71 23.66
CA VAL A 261 -7.65 10.35 22.93
C VAL A 261 -7.13 11.54 23.72
N LYS A 262 -5.82 11.56 24.00
CA LYS A 262 -5.13 12.70 24.62
C LYS A 262 -4.00 13.16 23.73
N SER A 263 -4.02 14.44 23.37
CA SER A 263 -2.93 15.13 22.69
C SER A 263 -2.30 16.14 23.63
N ASP A 264 -1.03 15.95 23.97
CA ASP A 264 -0.27 16.81 24.88
C ASP A 264 1.03 17.22 24.18
N LYS A 265 1.38 18.53 24.22
CA LYS A 265 2.58 19.05 23.57
C LYS A 265 3.89 18.48 24.13
N ILE A 266 3.88 17.96 25.36
CA ILE A 266 5.03 17.44 26.11
C ILE A 266 4.98 15.90 26.19
N ARG A 267 3.79 15.32 26.42
CA ARG A 267 3.62 13.86 26.63
C ARG A 267 3.32 13.07 25.35
N GLY A 268 3.16 13.75 24.21
CA GLY A 268 2.88 13.14 22.91
C GLY A 268 1.38 12.90 22.68
N TYR A 269 1.09 12.02 21.72
CA TYR A 269 -0.27 11.60 21.38
C TYR A 269 -0.54 10.23 21.99
N SER A 270 -1.71 10.03 22.60
CA SER A 270 -2.10 8.73 23.12
C SER A 270 -3.56 8.40 22.87
N VAL A 271 -3.81 7.13 22.58
CA VAL A 271 -5.14 6.57 22.35
C VAL A 271 -5.33 5.40 23.29
N GLN A 272 -6.48 5.34 23.95
CA GLN A 272 -6.84 4.25 24.85
C GLN A 272 -8.18 3.68 24.46
N ILE A 273 -8.29 2.36 24.57
CA ILE A 273 -9.53 1.61 24.40
C ILE A 273 -9.72 0.70 25.61
N GLU A 274 -10.97 0.57 26.04
CA GLU A 274 -11.36 -0.49 26.97
C GLU A 274 -11.79 -1.71 26.14
N GLY A 275 -11.16 -2.86 26.39
CA GLY A 275 -11.43 -4.05 25.61
C GLY A 275 -12.72 -4.77 26.02
N ARG A 276 -13.10 -5.77 25.23
CA ARG A 276 -14.32 -6.58 25.36
C ARG A 276 -15.63 -5.77 25.37
N LYS A 277 -15.61 -4.59 24.75
CA LYS A 277 -16.81 -3.80 24.49
C LYS A 277 -17.50 -4.29 23.21
N LYS A 278 -18.80 -4.02 23.12
CA LYS A 278 -19.59 -4.33 21.94
C LYS A 278 -19.21 -3.40 20.79
N LEU A 279 -18.95 -3.95 19.61
CA LEU A 279 -18.94 -3.23 18.35
C LEU A 279 -20.30 -3.46 17.67
N SER A 280 -20.89 -2.43 17.07
CA SER A 280 -22.17 -2.53 16.36
C SER A 280 -21.97 -2.24 14.88
N GLY A 281 -22.55 -3.06 14.01
CA GLY A 281 -22.50 -2.83 12.57
C GLY A 281 -23.16 -1.51 12.19
N CYS A 282 -22.63 -0.86 11.15
CA CYS A 282 -23.03 0.47 10.72
C CYS A 282 -23.02 0.60 9.19
N SER A 283 -23.44 1.76 8.66
CA SER A 283 -23.31 2.07 7.23
C SER A 283 -22.13 3.01 7.02
N LEU A 284 -21.25 2.64 6.09
CA LEU A 284 -20.02 3.36 5.78
C LEU A 284 -19.97 3.72 4.30
N THR A 285 -19.54 4.93 4.00
CA THR A 285 -19.14 5.35 2.66
C THR A 285 -17.65 5.60 2.66
N ILE A 286 -16.91 4.82 1.88
CA ILE A 286 -15.45 4.95 1.80
C ILE A 286 -15.12 6.08 0.81
N PRO A 287 -14.45 7.16 1.26
CA PRO A 287 -14.04 8.25 0.37
C PRO A 287 -12.92 7.82 -0.57
N GLY A 288 -12.74 8.55 -1.66
CA GLY A 288 -11.63 8.39 -2.59
C GLY A 288 -10.27 8.60 -1.91
N ASP A 289 -9.32 7.72 -2.22
CA ASP A 289 -7.99 7.72 -1.62
C ASP A 289 -7.15 8.93 -2.07
N PRO A 290 -6.63 9.77 -1.17
CA PRO A 290 -5.79 10.90 -1.53
C PRO A 290 -4.46 10.45 -2.14
N SER A 291 -3.96 9.27 -1.77
CA SER A 291 -2.76 8.66 -2.32
C SER A 291 -2.96 8.13 -3.75
N PHE A 292 -4.22 7.93 -4.19
CA PHE A 292 -4.54 7.69 -5.61
C PHE A 292 -4.86 9.00 -6.34
N ALA A 293 -5.56 9.93 -5.70
CA ALA A 293 -5.87 11.25 -6.26
C ALA A 293 -4.62 12.08 -6.59
N ILE A 294 -3.52 11.84 -5.88
CA ILE A 294 -2.30 12.61 -6.09
C ILE A 294 -1.71 12.48 -7.50
N PHE A 295 -1.90 11.34 -8.18
CA PHE A 295 -1.34 11.14 -9.52
C PHE A 295 -2.02 11.98 -10.60
N PRO A 296 -3.36 11.94 -10.80
CA PRO A 296 -4.04 12.85 -11.71
C PRO A 296 -3.90 14.32 -11.26
N LEU A 297 -3.87 14.58 -9.95
CA LEU A 297 -3.63 15.92 -9.41
C LEU A 297 -2.25 16.44 -9.84
N ALA A 298 -1.19 15.67 -9.61
CA ALA A 298 0.17 16.02 -10.00
C ALA A 298 0.28 16.24 -11.51
N ALA A 299 -0.31 15.34 -12.31
CA ALA A 299 -0.32 15.50 -13.77
C ALA A 299 -1.01 16.81 -14.19
N ALA A 300 -2.15 17.15 -13.61
CA ALA A 300 -2.85 18.40 -13.89
C ALA A 300 -2.06 19.64 -13.47
N LEU A 301 -1.30 19.59 -12.37
CA LEU A 301 -0.41 20.69 -11.99
C LEU A 301 0.72 20.92 -12.98
N LEU A 302 1.26 19.83 -13.55
CA LEU A 302 2.48 19.86 -14.37
C LEU A 302 2.25 20.15 -15.85
N ILE A 303 1.06 19.85 -16.38
CA ILE A 303 0.79 19.89 -17.82
C ILE A 303 0.00 21.18 -18.16
N PRO A 304 0.56 22.10 -18.98
CA PRO A 304 -0.14 23.31 -19.40
C PRO A 304 -1.52 23.03 -20.02
N GLY A 305 -2.49 23.89 -19.72
CA GLY A 305 -3.87 23.74 -20.22
C GLY A 305 -4.74 22.77 -19.42
N SER A 306 -4.24 22.20 -18.33
CA SER A 306 -5.00 21.25 -17.51
C SER A 306 -5.98 21.90 -16.53
N ASN A 307 -7.14 21.27 -16.36
CA ASN A 307 -8.19 21.62 -15.43
C ASN A 307 -9.00 20.36 -15.06
N VAL A 308 -8.71 19.76 -13.91
CA VAL A 308 -9.28 18.47 -13.49
C VAL A 308 -10.04 18.64 -12.17
N GLN A 309 -11.19 17.99 -12.08
CA GLN A 309 -11.96 17.87 -10.84
C GLN A 309 -11.94 16.41 -10.36
N ILE A 310 -11.53 16.20 -9.11
CA ILE A 310 -11.50 14.87 -8.47
C ILE A 310 -12.57 14.84 -7.38
N LEU A 311 -13.59 14.03 -7.55
CA LEU A 311 -14.73 13.98 -6.65
C LEU A 311 -14.47 13.10 -5.43
N ASN A 312 -15.13 13.44 -4.32
CA ASN A 312 -15.26 12.61 -3.14
C ASN A 312 -13.94 12.17 -2.50
N VAL A 313 -12.93 13.04 -2.45
CA VAL A 313 -11.61 12.72 -1.92
C VAL A 313 -11.57 12.96 -0.41
N LEU A 314 -10.97 12.01 0.30
CA LEU A 314 -10.65 12.16 1.72
C LEU A 314 -9.66 13.32 1.91
N ILE A 315 -10.06 14.30 2.73
CA ILE A 315 -9.24 15.47 3.09
C ILE A 315 -8.88 15.50 4.57
N ASN A 316 -8.73 14.32 5.17
CA ASN A 316 -8.25 14.21 6.55
C ASN A 316 -6.87 14.89 6.67
N PRO A 317 -6.67 15.82 7.63
CA PRO A 317 -5.42 16.57 7.77
C PRO A 317 -4.16 15.69 7.90
N SER A 318 -4.31 14.45 8.38
CA SER A 318 -3.21 13.50 8.48
C SER A 318 -2.81 12.79 7.17
N ARG A 319 -3.55 13.04 6.08
CA ARG A 319 -3.36 12.41 4.75
C ARG A 319 -3.11 13.40 3.62
N ILE A 320 -3.41 14.68 3.82
CA ILE A 320 -3.23 15.72 2.78
C ILE A 320 -1.90 16.47 2.91
N GLY A 321 -0.89 15.86 3.54
CA GLY A 321 0.40 16.51 3.80
C GLY A 321 1.09 17.01 2.53
N LEU A 322 1.06 16.20 1.46
CA LEU A 322 1.61 16.62 0.18
C LEU A 322 0.77 17.73 -0.48
N ILE A 323 -0.56 17.69 -0.41
CA ILE A 323 -1.39 18.77 -0.98
C ILE A 323 -1.04 20.12 -0.35
N ASN A 324 -0.87 20.15 0.97
CA ASN A 324 -0.44 21.36 1.68
C ASN A 324 0.95 21.84 1.21
N ILE A 325 1.89 20.91 0.99
CA ILE A 325 3.22 21.24 0.43
C ILE A 325 3.08 21.81 -0.98
N LEU A 326 2.22 21.24 -1.81
CA LEU A 326 2.02 21.73 -3.17
C LEU A 326 1.41 23.13 -3.18
N GLN A 327 0.48 23.43 -2.27
CA GLN A 327 -0.04 24.80 -2.09
C GLN A 327 1.09 25.76 -1.68
N ASP A 328 2.00 25.35 -0.78
CA ASP A 328 3.19 26.16 -0.42
C ASP A 328 4.14 26.37 -1.62
N MET A 329 4.21 25.40 -2.54
CA MET A 329 4.93 25.50 -3.81
C MET A 329 4.21 26.39 -4.84
N GLY A 330 3.00 26.89 -4.54
CA GLY A 330 2.21 27.74 -5.42
C GLY A 330 1.19 27.00 -6.30
N ALA A 331 0.79 25.78 -5.93
CA ALA A 331 -0.20 25.01 -6.66
C ALA A 331 -1.61 25.62 -6.54
N ASP A 332 -2.32 25.66 -7.67
CA ASP A 332 -3.74 25.99 -7.77
C ASP A 332 -4.59 24.76 -7.48
N ILE A 333 -4.80 24.51 -6.19
CA ILE A 333 -5.63 23.42 -5.65
C ILE A 333 -6.68 24.03 -4.74
N VAL A 334 -7.95 23.78 -5.08
CA VAL A 334 -9.10 24.28 -4.32
C VAL A 334 -9.97 23.11 -3.87
N PHE A 335 -10.29 23.05 -2.58
CA PHE A 335 -11.29 22.14 -2.05
C PHE A 335 -12.68 22.75 -2.21
N VAL A 336 -13.62 21.98 -2.75
CA VAL A 336 -15.02 22.38 -2.94
C VAL A 336 -15.95 21.30 -2.38
N ASN A 337 -17.21 21.63 -2.10
CA ASN A 337 -18.22 20.69 -1.60
C ASN A 337 -17.79 19.93 -0.31
N HIS A 338 -17.24 20.66 0.66
CA HIS A 338 -16.84 20.11 1.95
C HIS A 338 -18.01 19.42 2.68
N ARG A 339 -17.75 18.22 3.18
CA ARG A 339 -18.70 17.42 3.95
C ARG A 339 -17.98 16.49 4.93
N ILE A 340 -18.75 15.96 5.87
CA ILE A 340 -18.33 14.87 6.75
C ILE A 340 -19.21 13.67 6.47
N GLU A 341 -18.60 12.52 6.20
CA GLU A 341 -19.29 11.26 5.97
C GLU A 341 -18.51 10.14 6.65
N SER A 342 -19.22 9.26 7.38
CA SER A 342 -18.61 8.18 8.18
C SER A 342 -17.47 8.67 9.08
N GLY A 343 -17.63 9.86 9.67
CA GLY A 343 -16.66 10.50 10.56
C GLY A 343 -15.44 11.13 9.89
N GLU A 344 -15.30 11.00 8.56
CA GLU A 344 -14.16 11.53 7.79
C GLU A 344 -14.50 12.84 7.08
N ASN A 345 -13.50 13.72 6.94
CA ASN A 345 -13.64 14.94 6.15
C ASN A 345 -13.42 14.63 4.67
N ILE A 346 -14.34 15.08 3.82
CA ILE A 346 -14.34 14.80 2.38
C ILE A 346 -14.59 16.12 1.63
N ALA A 347 -13.94 16.27 0.48
CA ALA A 347 -14.21 17.33 -0.47
C ALA A 347 -13.98 16.84 -1.90
N ASP A 348 -14.49 17.59 -2.86
CA ASP A 348 -14.01 17.46 -4.23
C ASP A 348 -12.80 18.39 -4.39
N ILE A 349 -11.83 18.00 -5.19
CA ILE A 349 -10.60 18.74 -5.43
C ILE A 349 -10.62 19.29 -6.85
N GLN A 350 -10.58 20.62 -6.98
CA GLN A 350 -10.32 21.29 -8.24
C GLN A 350 -8.82 21.56 -8.36
N VAL A 351 -8.20 21.14 -9.46
CA VAL A 351 -6.78 21.34 -9.73
C VAL A 351 -6.55 21.89 -11.13
N ARG A 352 -5.67 22.89 -11.23
CA ARG A 352 -5.29 23.52 -12.51
C ARG A 352 -3.78 23.56 -12.66
N PHE A 353 -3.32 23.63 -13.91
CA PHE A 353 -1.91 23.85 -14.21
C PHE A 353 -1.32 25.00 -13.38
N SER A 354 -0.11 24.80 -12.86
CA SER A 354 0.53 25.74 -11.93
C SER A 354 2.02 25.87 -12.21
N ASN A 355 2.55 27.09 -12.12
CA ASN A 355 3.99 27.32 -12.10
C ASN A 355 4.51 27.13 -10.67
N LEU A 356 4.94 25.91 -10.36
CA LEU A 356 5.40 25.54 -9.03
C LEU A 356 6.81 26.10 -8.75
N LYS A 357 7.10 26.42 -7.50
CA LYS A 357 8.42 26.85 -7.03
C LYS A 357 9.01 25.82 -6.08
N GLY A 358 10.32 25.61 -6.19
CA GLY A 358 11.06 24.77 -5.26
C GLY A 358 11.09 25.40 -3.87
N ILE A 359 10.90 24.56 -2.85
CA ILE A 359 10.90 24.98 -1.43
C ILE A 359 11.78 24.04 -0.59
N THR A 360 12.05 24.43 0.66
CA THR A 360 12.62 23.52 1.65
C THR A 360 11.50 22.91 2.48
N ILE A 361 11.41 21.59 2.45
CA ILE A 361 10.43 20.79 3.17
C ILE A 361 11.11 20.20 4.41
N SER A 362 10.58 20.53 5.58
CA SER A 362 11.12 20.10 6.87
C SER A 362 10.74 18.66 7.21
N GLU A 363 11.57 18.02 8.04
CA GLU A 363 11.43 16.59 8.41
C GLU A 363 10.12 16.31 9.18
N ASP A 364 9.58 17.27 9.92
CA ASP A 364 8.34 17.12 10.69
C ASP A 364 7.08 16.98 9.82
N ARG A 365 7.15 17.33 8.53
CA ARG A 365 6.04 17.16 7.57
C ARG A 365 6.00 15.76 6.96
N MET A 366 7.12 15.03 7.00
CA MET A 366 7.29 13.71 6.37
C MET A 366 6.22 12.68 6.80
N PRO A 367 5.82 12.58 8.08
CA PRO A 367 4.88 11.53 8.51
C PRO A 367 3.46 11.67 7.95
N TYR A 368 3.12 12.82 7.36
CA TYR A 368 1.83 13.08 6.74
C TYR A 368 1.81 12.86 5.22
N MET A 369 2.90 12.35 4.64
CA MET A 369 3.01 12.07 3.20
C MET A 369 3.95 10.89 2.87
N ILE A 370 3.96 9.86 3.74
CA ILE A 370 4.93 8.76 3.64
C ILE A 370 4.81 7.96 2.33
N ASP A 371 3.63 8.00 1.70
CA ASP A 371 3.31 7.26 0.48
C ASP A 371 3.53 8.11 -0.79
N GLU A 372 3.86 9.40 -0.64
CA GLU A 372 3.86 10.35 -1.75
C GLU A 372 5.26 10.90 -2.10
N TYR A 373 6.34 10.38 -1.51
CA TYR A 373 7.71 10.86 -1.81
C TYR A 373 8.10 10.73 -3.27
N SER A 374 7.74 9.61 -3.91
CA SER A 374 8.08 9.38 -5.31
C SER A 374 7.45 10.44 -6.21
N ILE A 375 6.16 10.75 -6.03
CA ILE A 375 5.48 11.75 -6.84
C ILE A 375 5.93 13.17 -6.48
N LEU A 376 6.24 13.46 -5.21
CA LEU A 376 6.83 14.73 -4.82
C LEU A 376 8.19 14.97 -5.50
N ALA A 377 9.04 13.95 -5.59
CA ALA A 377 10.32 14.05 -6.29
C ALA A 377 10.13 14.34 -7.79
N ILE A 378 9.12 13.70 -8.42
CA ILE A 378 8.74 14.00 -9.80
C ILE A 378 8.26 15.45 -9.94
N ILE A 379 7.33 15.91 -9.10
CA ILE A 379 6.82 17.29 -9.14
C ILE A 379 7.96 18.30 -8.96
N SER A 380 8.88 18.03 -8.03
CA SER A 380 10.05 18.87 -7.77
C SER A 380 10.97 19.01 -8.98
N ALA A 381 11.03 18.01 -9.87
CA ALA A 381 11.81 18.06 -11.10
C ALA A 381 11.27 19.06 -12.13
N PHE A 382 10.03 19.53 -11.98
CA PHE A 382 9.41 20.52 -12.86
C PHE A 382 9.19 21.88 -12.19
N ALA A 383 9.51 22.02 -10.91
CA ALA A 383 9.38 23.28 -10.18
C ALA A 383 10.50 24.27 -10.53
N GLU A 384 10.26 25.56 -10.39
CA GLU A 384 11.29 26.59 -10.55
C GLU A 384 12.27 26.55 -9.38
N GLY A 385 13.56 26.37 -9.68
CA GLY A 385 14.63 26.42 -8.68
C GLY A 385 14.86 25.10 -7.94
N ARG A 386 15.31 25.21 -6.69
CA ARG A 386 15.76 24.07 -5.88
C ARG A 386 14.70 23.64 -4.89
N THR A 387 14.34 22.36 -4.88
CA THR A 387 13.55 21.74 -3.81
C THR A 387 14.44 20.93 -2.90
N VAL A 388 14.32 21.09 -1.58
CA VAL A 388 15.09 20.35 -0.57
C VAL A 388 14.12 19.56 0.30
N ILE A 389 14.19 18.24 0.26
CA ILE A 389 13.34 17.33 1.02
C ILE A 389 14.17 16.72 2.15
N LYS A 390 13.97 17.21 3.38
CA LYS A 390 14.68 16.69 4.57
C LYS A 390 14.01 15.44 5.13
N GLY A 391 14.78 14.57 5.80
CA GLY A 391 14.27 13.35 6.43
C GLY A 391 14.26 12.11 5.53
N MET A 392 14.95 12.16 4.38
CA MET A 392 14.89 11.12 3.35
C MET A 392 15.89 9.97 3.57
N GLY A 393 16.88 10.14 4.47
CA GLY A 393 18.00 9.21 4.62
C GLY A 393 17.60 7.80 5.09
N LYS A 394 16.40 7.62 5.64
CA LYS A 394 15.87 6.32 6.12
C LYS A 394 14.89 5.67 5.16
N LEU A 395 14.60 6.29 4.01
CA LEU A 395 13.63 5.77 3.06
C LEU A 395 14.27 4.64 2.23
N GLU A 396 13.78 3.41 2.41
CA GLU A 396 14.32 2.22 1.73
C GLU A 396 14.25 2.34 0.20
N GLN A 397 13.23 3.02 -0.32
CA GLN A 397 12.98 3.22 -1.75
C GLN A 397 13.79 4.36 -2.39
N LEU A 398 14.54 5.16 -1.61
CA LEU A 398 15.23 6.35 -2.12
C LEU A 398 16.19 6.03 -3.27
N SER A 399 16.92 4.91 -3.17
CA SER A 399 17.85 4.47 -4.21
C SER A 399 17.15 4.25 -5.56
N THR A 400 15.97 3.62 -5.55
CA THR A 400 15.16 3.38 -6.74
C THR A 400 14.61 4.69 -7.33
N ILE A 401 14.21 5.64 -6.48
CA ILE A 401 13.76 6.96 -6.92
C ILE A 401 14.92 7.70 -7.61
N LEU A 402 16.10 7.75 -6.99
CA LEU A 402 17.30 8.40 -7.53
C LEU A 402 17.74 7.80 -8.87
N GLU A 403 17.72 6.47 -8.99
CA GLU A 403 18.02 5.77 -10.24
C GLU A 403 17.03 6.16 -11.35
N GLY A 404 15.73 6.17 -11.04
CA GLY A 404 14.70 6.59 -11.99
C GLY A 404 14.82 8.06 -12.40
N LEU A 405 15.14 8.96 -11.46
CA LEU A 405 15.37 10.38 -11.74
C LEU A 405 16.58 10.57 -12.68
N SER A 406 17.69 9.88 -12.40
CA SER A 406 18.90 9.89 -13.22
C SER A 406 18.66 9.32 -14.64
N ILE A 407 17.87 8.24 -14.76
CA ILE A 407 17.47 7.68 -16.07
C ILE A 407 16.78 8.73 -16.93
N ASN A 408 16.00 9.61 -16.31
CA ASN A 408 15.17 10.62 -16.96
C ASN A 408 15.78 12.04 -16.90
N ASN A 409 17.11 12.12 -16.77
CA ASN A 409 17.91 13.35 -16.84
C ASN A 409 17.54 14.43 -15.81
N VAL A 410 17.04 14.03 -14.64
CA VAL A 410 16.81 14.97 -13.53
C VAL A 410 18.11 15.15 -12.74
N GLN A 411 18.49 16.41 -12.52
CA GLN A 411 19.60 16.73 -11.63
C GLN A 411 19.12 16.69 -10.17
N CYS A 412 19.65 15.74 -9.41
CA CYS A 412 19.39 15.61 -7.99
C CYS A 412 20.66 15.24 -7.21
N GLU A 413 20.73 15.68 -5.97
CA GLU A 413 21.83 15.38 -5.04
C GLU A 413 21.24 14.74 -3.78
N GLN A 414 21.84 13.62 -3.36
CA GLN A 414 21.53 12.99 -2.09
C GLN A 414 22.56 13.46 -1.06
N GLY A 415 22.12 14.17 -0.01
CA GLY A 415 22.95 14.38 1.17
C GLY A 415 22.69 13.29 2.23
N GLU A 416 23.21 13.48 3.44
CA GLU A 416 23.15 12.46 4.50
C GLU A 416 21.72 12.10 4.91
N ASN A 417 20.82 13.08 4.92
CA ASN A 417 19.41 12.90 5.28
C ASN A 417 18.45 13.73 4.42
N ASP A 418 18.89 14.25 3.28
CA ASP A 418 18.09 15.07 2.39
C ASP A 418 18.22 14.65 0.93
N LEU A 419 17.15 14.93 0.19
CA LEU A 419 17.12 14.85 -1.27
C LEU A 419 16.97 16.27 -1.80
N VAL A 420 17.90 16.69 -2.63
CA VAL A 420 17.85 17.95 -3.37
C VAL A 420 17.49 17.66 -4.81
N VAL A 421 16.44 18.30 -5.32
CA VAL A 421 16.02 18.21 -6.72
C VAL A 421 16.12 19.59 -7.36
N MET A 422 16.85 19.68 -8.47
CA MET A 422 16.94 20.89 -9.28
C MET A 422 15.88 20.81 -10.38
N GLY A 423 14.87 21.68 -10.29
CA GLY A 423 13.74 21.62 -11.19
C GLY A 423 13.97 22.36 -12.50
N VAL A 424 13.32 21.85 -13.56
CA VAL A 424 13.36 22.39 -14.93
C VAL A 424 11.92 22.68 -15.37
N PRO A 425 11.43 23.92 -15.17
CA PRO A 425 10.11 24.33 -15.63
C PRO A 425 9.89 24.02 -17.11
N GLY A 426 8.75 23.44 -17.45
CA GLY A 426 8.42 23.03 -18.82
C GLY A 426 9.13 21.76 -19.31
N GLY A 427 9.94 21.09 -18.47
CA GLY A 427 10.39 19.72 -18.72
C GLY A 427 11.42 19.54 -19.83
N LYS A 428 12.07 20.61 -20.30
CA LYS A 428 13.08 20.56 -21.36
C LYS A 428 14.28 19.71 -20.92
N GLY A 429 14.69 18.77 -21.76
CA GLY A 429 15.78 17.83 -21.47
C GLY A 429 15.38 16.62 -20.61
N LEU A 430 14.23 16.68 -19.92
CA LEU A 430 13.76 15.62 -19.03
C LEU A 430 13.16 14.44 -19.82
N GLY A 431 13.12 13.28 -19.17
CA GLY A 431 12.67 12.02 -19.77
C GLY A 431 13.83 11.20 -20.36
N SER A 432 13.53 9.98 -20.81
CA SER A 432 14.56 9.02 -21.20
C SER A 432 14.95 9.18 -22.68
N ARG A 433 15.99 9.98 -22.95
CA ARG A 433 16.58 10.12 -24.30
C ARG A 433 17.08 8.81 -24.89
N SER A 434 17.59 7.91 -24.05
CA SER A 434 18.19 6.64 -24.45
C SER A 434 17.20 5.47 -24.46
N GLY A 435 15.93 5.69 -24.10
CA GLY A 435 14.93 4.63 -24.00
C GLY A 435 15.16 3.67 -22.83
N ARG A 436 16.06 4.00 -21.90
CA ARG A 436 16.23 3.26 -20.63
C ARG A 436 14.93 3.29 -19.83
N MET A 437 14.65 2.17 -19.17
CA MET A 437 13.41 1.96 -18.41
C MET A 437 13.67 2.14 -16.93
N VAL A 438 12.76 2.83 -16.24
CA VAL A 438 12.70 2.86 -14.79
C VAL A 438 12.31 1.48 -14.28
N GLN A 439 12.98 1.01 -13.24
CA GLN A 439 12.70 -0.27 -12.57
C GLN A 439 12.06 0.00 -11.20
N PRO A 440 10.74 -0.10 -11.03
CA PRO A 440 10.07 0.22 -9.77
C PRO A 440 10.36 -0.76 -8.63
N LYS A 441 10.97 -1.91 -8.93
CA LYS A 441 11.26 -2.99 -7.96
C LYS A 441 10.01 -3.38 -7.14
N PHE A 442 8.90 -3.61 -7.85
CA PHE A 442 7.57 -3.93 -7.30
C PHE A 442 6.85 -2.80 -6.55
N ASP A 443 7.39 -1.57 -6.52
CA ASP A 443 6.68 -0.42 -5.93
C ASP A 443 5.74 0.26 -6.95
N HIS A 444 4.44 0.06 -6.76
CA HIS A 444 3.39 0.68 -7.57
C HIS A 444 3.44 2.22 -7.58
N ARG A 445 3.86 2.86 -6.48
CA ARG A 445 3.91 4.33 -6.36
C ARG A 445 5.03 4.88 -7.25
N ILE A 446 6.17 4.20 -7.29
CA ILE A 446 7.27 4.55 -8.20
C ILE A 446 6.80 4.38 -9.65
N ALA A 447 6.17 3.26 -9.99
CA ALA A 447 5.67 3.01 -11.34
C ALA A 447 4.71 4.14 -11.81
N MET A 448 3.69 4.46 -11.02
CA MET A 448 2.73 5.51 -11.36
C MET A 448 3.37 6.90 -11.39
N SER A 449 4.29 7.21 -10.47
CA SER A 449 4.98 8.51 -10.44
C SER A 449 5.78 8.77 -11.72
N PHE A 450 6.55 7.78 -12.18
CA PHE A 450 7.32 7.93 -13.42
C PHE A 450 6.46 7.91 -14.68
N LEU A 451 5.28 7.28 -14.65
CA LEU A 451 4.29 7.46 -15.71
C LEU A 451 3.73 8.89 -15.73
N VAL A 452 3.50 9.52 -14.58
CA VAL A 452 3.11 10.94 -14.53
C VAL A 452 4.23 11.83 -15.05
N MET A 453 5.50 11.53 -14.71
CA MET A 453 6.66 12.30 -15.20
C MET A 453 6.67 12.41 -16.73
N GLY A 454 6.44 11.30 -17.44
CA GLY A 454 6.48 11.29 -18.90
C GLY A 454 5.40 12.11 -19.59
N LEU A 455 4.33 12.47 -18.88
CA LEU A 455 3.26 13.32 -19.41
C LEU A 455 3.67 14.79 -19.52
N ALA A 456 4.69 15.21 -18.77
CA ALA A 456 5.16 16.60 -18.71
C ALA A 456 6.61 16.79 -19.22
N SER A 457 7.35 15.71 -19.49
CA SER A 457 8.73 15.77 -19.97
C SER A 457 8.85 15.88 -21.50
N GLU A 458 9.97 16.44 -21.98
CA GLU A 458 10.26 16.53 -23.42
C GLU A 458 10.37 15.14 -24.07
N TYR A 459 11.09 14.22 -23.43
CA TYR A 459 11.24 12.83 -23.89
C TYR A 459 10.28 11.91 -23.14
N SER A 460 9.90 10.80 -23.76
CA SER A 460 9.05 9.79 -23.12
C SER A 460 9.73 9.17 -21.90
N VAL A 461 8.93 8.74 -20.93
CA VAL A 461 9.38 7.92 -19.80
C VAL A 461 8.82 6.51 -19.97
N ILE A 462 9.68 5.51 -19.78
CA ILE A 462 9.32 4.09 -19.86
C ILE A 462 9.52 3.45 -18.49
N VAL A 463 8.51 2.73 -18.02
CA VAL A 463 8.55 1.92 -16.81
C VAL A 463 8.56 0.45 -17.21
N ASP A 464 9.47 -0.33 -16.65
CA ASP A 464 9.70 -1.72 -17.05
C ASP A 464 8.55 -2.67 -16.66
N ASP A 465 7.81 -2.33 -15.61
CA ASP A 465 6.69 -3.12 -15.12
C ASP A 465 5.67 -2.29 -14.32
N CYS A 466 4.42 -2.31 -14.77
CA CYS A 466 3.28 -1.67 -14.12
C CYS A 466 2.25 -2.67 -13.57
N SER A 467 2.57 -3.97 -13.54
CA SER A 467 1.62 -4.99 -13.09
C SER A 467 1.23 -4.83 -11.61
N MET A 468 2.14 -4.43 -10.73
CA MET A 468 1.82 -4.10 -9.32
C MET A 468 0.91 -2.88 -9.15
N ALA A 469 1.02 -1.87 -10.04
CA ALA A 469 0.04 -0.78 -10.01
C ALA A 469 -1.35 -1.30 -10.37
N SER A 470 -1.44 -2.29 -11.25
CA SER A 470 -2.72 -2.89 -11.65
C SER A 470 -3.36 -3.73 -10.54
N THR A 471 -2.62 -4.24 -9.55
CA THR A 471 -3.24 -5.00 -8.44
C THR A 471 -3.87 -4.09 -7.39
N ILE A 472 -3.45 -2.82 -7.34
CA ILE A 472 -3.89 -1.82 -6.35
C ILE A 472 -4.85 -0.79 -6.98
N PHE A 473 -4.52 -0.26 -8.15
CA PHE A 473 -5.31 0.71 -8.91
C PHE A 473 -5.49 0.21 -10.36
N GLN A 474 -6.38 -0.77 -10.53
CA GLN A 474 -6.62 -1.48 -11.79
C GLN A 474 -6.82 -0.55 -13.00
N ASP A 475 -7.64 0.49 -12.83
CA ASP A 475 -8.02 1.41 -13.91
C ASP A 475 -7.13 2.65 -14.04
N PHE A 476 -5.97 2.70 -13.37
CA PHE A 476 -5.11 3.89 -13.37
C PHE A 476 -4.83 4.43 -14.79
N ILE A 477 -4.34 3.59 -15.70
CA ILE A 477 -3.99 4.01 -17.06
C ILE A 477 -5.23 4.52 -17.82
N ASN A 478 -6.35 3.80 -17.73
CA ASN A 478 -7.59 4.16 -18.42
C ASN A 478 -8.16 5.48 -17.90
N LEU A 479 -8.15 5.68 -16.58
CA LEU A 479 -8.59 6.92 -15.95
C LEU A 479 -7.73 8.11 -16.39
N MET A 480 -6.40 7.94 -16.41
CA MET A 480 -5.48 8.97 -16.89
C MET A 480 -5.71 9.27 -18.39
N GLN A 481 -5.87 8.24 -19.22
CA GLN A 481 -6.19 8.40 -20.65
C GLN A 481 -7.52 9.13 -20.87
N GLY A 482 -8.54 8.85 -20.04
CA GLY A 482 -9.84 9.53 -20.08
C GLY A 482 -9.76 11.03 -19.80
N LEU A 483 -8.75 11.47 -19.05
CA LEU A 483 -8.43 12.89 -18.84
C LEU A 483 -7.64 13.52 -19.99
N GLY A 484 -7.11 12.72 -20.93
CA GLY A 484 -6.27 13.17 -22.04
C GLY A 484 -4.78 12.79 -21.92
N ALA A 485 -4.40 11.97 -20.94
CA ALA A 485 -3.01 11.54 -20.78
C ALA A 485 -2.58 10.55 -21.86
N ARG A 486 -1.34 10.68 -22.33
CA ARG A 486 -0.74 9.75 -23.31
C ARG A 486 0.11 8.70 -22.61
N ILE A 487 -0.55 7.63 -22.18
CA ILE A 487 0.09 6.43 -21.60
C ILE A 487 -0.24 5.22 -22.46
N GLU A 488 0.75 4.43 -22.83
CA GLU A 488 0.61 3.25 -23.69
C GLU A 488 1.24 2.03 -23.01
N ARG A 489 0.55 0.88 -23.05
CA ARG A 489 1.15 -0.39 -22.65
C ARG A 489 2.08 -0.86 -23.76
N MET A 490 3.22 -1.42 -23.38
CA MET A 490 4.19 -2.00 -24.30
C MET A 490 4.06 -3.54 -24.24
N ASP A 491 3.74 -4.17 -25.37
CA ASP A 491 3.44 -5.61 -25.47
C ASP A 491 4.69 -6.51 -25.56
#